data_AF-A0A7V8A7M9-F1
#
_entry.id   AF-A0A7V8A7M9-F1
#
_cell.length_a   1.000
_cell.length_b   1.000
_cell.length_c   1.000
_cell.angle_alpha   90.00
_cell.angle_beta   90.00
_cell.angle_gamma   90.00
#
_symmetry.space_group_name_H-M   'P 1'
#
loop_
_entity.id
_entity.type
_entity.pdbx_description
1 polymer ?
#
loop_
_entity_poly.entity_id
_entity_poly.type
_entity_poly.pdbx_seq_one_letter_code
_entity_poly.pdbx_strand_id
1 'polypeptide(L)'
;GWIRGRPRIVICVPSGATPVERRAIQDAAINAGALESWLIEEPMAAAIGAGLAIDQPSGSMVVDIGGGTTEVAILSLEGIVYARSVRVGGDRMDEAIISYLRRTENLLIGETTAERIKKEIGSAMAPSDGIGLSMAVKGRDLVNGVPREAIITEQAISMALLDPVEEIIEAIHVALETTPPELSADIVEKGIMLTGGGALLRNLDAKIRQVTGLPVSVADDALSCVVLGTGKCVEDLEHWKGILTRV
;
A
#
# COMPACT_ATOMS: atom_id res chain seq x y z
N GLY A 1 -15.58 28.47 30.12
CA GLY A 1 -14.47 28.54 29.16
C GLY A 1 -14.59 27.38 28.20
N TRP A 2 -14.37 27.66 26.92
CA TRP A 2 -14.31 26.72 25.77
C TRP A 2 -15.60 25.95 25.47
N ILE A 3 -16.39 26.48 24.54
CA ILE A 3 -17.27 25.66 23.70
C ILE A 3 -16.33 24.69 22.98
N ARG A 4 -16.24 23.43 23.44
CA ARG A 4 -15.64 22.35 22.66
C ARG A 4 -16.55 22.15 21.45
N GLY A 5 -16.25 22.84 20.35
CA GLY A 5 -16.91 22.58 19.07
C GLY A 5 -16.73 21.12 18.72
N ARG A 6 -17.82 20.44 18.37
CA ARG A 6 -17.74 19.08 17.84
C ARG A 6 -17.04 19.15 16.47
N PRO A 7 -15.93 18.42 16.25
CA PRO A 7 -15.19 18.52 15.00
C PRO A 7 -15.92 17.85 13.85
N ARG A 8 -15.67 18.31 12.62
CA ARG A 8 -15.95 17.52 11.40
C ARG A 8 -14.75 16.62 11.15
N ILE A 9 -15.00 15.37 10.78
CA ILE A 9 -13.96 14.36 10.56
C ILE A 9 -14.12 13.79 9.15
N VAL A 10 -13.01 13.59 8.45
CA VAL A 10 -12.93 12.76 7.24
C VAL A 10 -12.10 11.53 7.60
N ILE A 11 -12.61 10.35 7.26
CA ILE A 11 -11.95 9.07 7.53
C ILE A 11 -11.73 8.34 6.22
N CYS A 12 -10.49 7.93 5.99
CA CYS A 12 -10.13 7.07 4.88
C CYS A 12 -10.65 5.65 5.11
N VAL A 13 -11.22 5.03 4.08
CA VAL A 13 -11.67 3.63 4.11
C VAL A 13 -11.21 2.88 2.85
N PRO A 14 -10.89 1.57 2.95
CA PRO A 14 -10.58 0.76 1.78
C PRO A 14 -11.69 0.82 0.74
N SER A 15 -11.36 0.80 -0.55
CA SER A 15 -12.37 0.84 -1.63
C SER A 15 -13.38 -0.32 -1.50
N GLY A 16 -12.88 -1.50 -1.11
CA GLY A 16 -13.67 -2.71 -0.88
C GLY A 16 -14.45 -2.77 0.43
N ALA A 17 -14.44 -1.71 1.25
CA ALA A 17 -15.16 -1.69 2.53
C ALA A 17 -16.67 -1.85 2.30
N THR A 18 -17.27 -2.83 2.98
CA THR A 18 -18.70 -3.13 2.90
C THR A 18 -19.54 -1.99 3.48
N PRO A 19 -20.82 -1.85 3.09
CA PRO A 19 -21.71 -0.84 3.69
C PRO A 19 -21.81 -0.95 5.22
N VAL A 20 -21.67 -2.15 5.78
CA VAL A 20 -21.68 -2.40 7.23
C VAL A 20 -20.42 -1.85 7.89
N GLU A 21 -19.24 -2.12 7.31
CA GLU A 21 -17.96 -1.59 7.81
C GLU A 21 -17.92 -0.07 7.72
N ARG A 22 -18.33 0.50 6.58
CA ARG A 22 -18.40 1.95 6.38
C ARG A 22 -19.28 2.63 7.43
N ARG A 23 -20.46 2.07 7.69
CA ARG A 23 -21.36 2.58 8.74
C ARG A 23 -20.75 2.46 10.14
N ALA A 24 -20.14 1.32 10.46
CA ALA A 24 -19.50 1.12 11.75
C ALA A 24 -18.37 2.14 12.02
N ILE A 25 -17.59 2.49 10.99
CA ILE A 25 -16.53 3.50 11.08
C ILE A 25 -17.12 4.89 11.36
N GLN A 26 -18.17 5.29 10.65
CA GLN A 26 -18.82 6.59 10.90
C GLN A 26 -19.49 6.64 12.28
N ASP A 27 -20.20 5.59 12.68
CA ASP A 27 -20.83 5.52 14.00
C ASP A 27 -19.77 5.63 15.11
N ALA A 28 -18.61 4.99 14.94
CA ALA A 28 -17.49 5.13 15.87
C ALA A 28 -17.00 6.59 15.97
N ALA A 29 -16.90 7.30 14.85
CA ALA A 29 -16.49 8.71 14.83
C ALA A 29 -17.52 9.63 15.51
N ILE A 30 -18.81 9.43 15.24
CA ILE A 30 -19.90 10.18 15.87
C ILE A 30 -19.94 9.90 17.38
N ASN A 31 -19.80 8.63 17.78
CA ASN A 31 -19.75 8.24 19.19
C ASN A 31 -18.50 8.79 19.91
N ALA A 32 -17.39 8.98 19.19
CA ALA A 32 -16.20 9.66 19.69
C ALA A 32 -16.35 11.18 19.82
N GLY A 33 -17.48 11.76 19.38
CA GLY A 33 -17.83 13.17 19.57
C GLY A 33 -17.77 14.03 18.31
N ALA A 34 -17.63 13.43 17.13
CA ALA A 34 -17.70 14.17 15.86
C ALA A 34 -19.09 14.79 15.64
N LEU A 35 -19.12 15.96 15.00
CA LEU A 35 -20.36 16.58 14.50
C LEU A 35 -20.82 15.90 13.22
N GLU A 36 -19.86 15.63 12.34
CA GLU A 36 -20.03 14.99 11.04
C GLU A 36 -18.87 14.03 10.81
N SER A 37 -19.16 12.90 10.18
CA SER A 37 -18.18 11.93 9.73
C SER A 37 -18.36 11.68 8.24
N TRP A 38 -17.36 12.09 7.47
CA TRP A 38 -17.26 11.86 6.04
C TRP A 38 -16.29 10.71 5.78
N LEU A 39 -16.56 9.93 4.74
CA LEU A 39 -15.66 8.88 4.30
C LEU A 39 -15.06 9.23 2.93
N ILE A 40 -13.77 8.97 2.77
CA ILE A 40 -13.05 9.03 1.50
C ILE A 40 -12.47 7.65 1.20
N GLU A 41 -12.50 7.23 -0.06
CA GLU A 41 -11.85 5.98 -0.44
C GLU A 41 -10.33 6.13 -0.46
N GLU A 42 -9.65 5.12 0.06
CA GLU A 42 -8.19 5.04 0.16
C GLU A 42 -7.44 5.35 -1.12
N PRO A 43 -7.76 4.74 -2.28
CA PRO A 43 -7.09 5.10 -3.53
C PRO A 43 -7.28 6.58 -3.93
N MET A 44 -8.44 7.17 -3.63
CA MET A 44 -8.69 8.58 -3.92
C MET A 44 -7.85 9.47 -3.01
N ALA A 45 -7.83 9.19 -1.70
CA ALA A 45 -7.00 9.91 -0.74
C ALA A 45 -5.50 9.78 -1.09
N ALA A 46 -5.04 8.57 -1.43
CA ALA A 46 -3.66 8.31 -1.85
C ALA A 46 -3.28 9.14 -3.08
N ALA A 47 -4.12 9.18 -4.11
CA ALA A 47 -3.87 9.95 -5.32
C ALA A 47 -3.80 11.48 -5.07
N ILE A 48 -4.71 12.02 -4.26
CA ILE A 48 -4.69 13.44 -3.84
C ILE A 48 -3.40 13.75 -3.06
N GLY A 49 -2.99 12.84 -2.18
CA GLY A 49 -1.75 12.95 -1.43
C GLY A 49 -0.50 12.92 -2.28
N ALA A 50 -0.48 12.03 -3.29
CA ALA A 50 0.59 11.89 -4.26
C ALA A 50 0.63 13.02 -5.32
N GLY A 51 -0.37 13.92 -5.32
CA GLY A 51 -0.42 15.05 -6.25
C GLY A 51 -0.82 14.66 -7.67
N LEU A 52 -1.54 13.55 -7.85
CA LEU A 52 -2.08 13.17 -9.15
C LEU A 52 -3.20 14.14 -9.58
N ALA A 53 -3.24 14.46 -10.87
CA ALA A 53 -4.27 15.30 -11.48
C ALA A 53 -5.58 14.50 -11.67
N ILE A 54 -6.28 14.26 -10.57
CA ILE A 54 -7.50 13.44 -10.54
C ILE A 54 -8.74 14.16 -11.08
N ASP A 55 -8.71 15.48 -11.17
CA ASP A 55 -9.81 16.36 -11.61
C ASP A 55 -9.88 16.53 -13.14
N GLN A 56 -8.84 16.06 -13.85
CA GLN A 56 -8.74 16.19 -15.30
C GLN A 56 -9.45 15.03 -16.02
N PRO A 57 -9.91 15.22 -17.28
CA PRO A 57 -10.41 14.15 -18.14
C PRO A 57 -9.27 13.28 -18.68
N SER A 58 -8.47 12.73 -17.76
CA SER A 58 -7.31 11.95 -18.11
C SER A 58 -7.02 10.88 -17.05
N GLY A 59 -6.63 9.69 -17.51
CA GLY A 59 -6.37 8.54 -16.65
C GLY A 59 -5.18 8.79 -15.72
N SER A 60 -5.36 8.44 -14.44
CA SER A 60 -4.29 8.39 -13.44
C SER A 60 -4.37 7.08 -12.69
N MET A 61 -3.27 6.32 -12.66
CA MET A 61 -3.21 5.04 -11.93
C MET A 61 -2.43 5.21 -10.63
N VAL A 62 -3.02 4.75 -9.53
CA VAL A 62 -2.39 4.72 -8.20
C VAL A 62 -2.42 3.30 -7.64
N VAL A 63 -1.34 2.90 -6.99
CA VAL A 63 -1.19 1.62 -6.30
C VAL A 63 -0.70 1.91 -4.88
N ASP A 64 -1.61 1.83 -3.91
CA ASP A 64 -1.32 2.07 -2.50
C ASP A 64 -1.05 0.74 -1.80
N ILE A 65 0.17 0.55 -1.29
CA ILE A 65 0.60 -0.70 -0.66
C ILE A 65 0.75 -0.45 0.84
N GLY A 66 -0.29 -0.81 1.59
CA GLY A 66 -0.35 -0.69 3.04
C GLY A 66 0.26 -1.89 3.78
N GLY A 67 -0.10 -2.01 5.07
CA GLY A 67 0.26 -3.17 5.89
C GLY A 67 -0.55 -4.42 5.49
N GLY A 68 -1.88 -4.33 5.58
CA GLY A 68 -2.76 -5.48 5.33
C GLY A 68 -3.31 -5.60 3.90
N THR A 69 -3.27 -4.51 3.13
CA THR A 69 -3.92 -4.43 1.82
C THR A 69 -3.06 -3.70 0.79
N THR A 70 -3.34 -3.98 -0.47
CA THR A 70 -2.92 -3.19 -1.62
C THR A 70 -4.16 -2.73 -2.35
N GLU A 71 -4.31 -1.42 -2.54
CA GLU A 71 -5.38 -0.78 -3.30
C GLU A 71 -4.85 -0.37 -4.67
N VAL A 72 -5.46 -0.88 -5.74
CA VAL A 72 -5.15 -0.47 -7.11
C VAL A 72 -6.34 0.27 -7.67
N ALA A 73 -6.12 1.48 -8.18
CA ALA A 73 -7.20 2.28 -8.76
C ALA A 73 -6.78 3.09 -9.98
N ILE A 74 -7.79 3.38 -10.79
CA ILE A 74 -7.70 4.25 -11.97
C ILE A 74 -8.74 5.36 -11.80
N LEU A 75 -8.26 6.59 -11.88
CA LEU A 75 -9.01 7.81 -11.57
C LEU A 75 -9.10 8.71 -12.81
N SER A 76 -10.21 9.42 -12.94
CA SER A 76 -10.43 10.47 -13.95
C SER A 76 -11.67 11.30 -13.55
N LEU A 77 -11.67 12.61 -13.80
CA LEU A 77 -12.80 13.51 -13.50
C LEU A 77 -13.35 13.39 -12.06
N GLU A 78 -12.44 13.37 -11.08
CA GLU A 78 -12.72 13.16 -9.64
C GLU A 78 -13.44 11.85 -9.34
N GLY A 79 -13.55 10.95 -10.32
CA GLY A 79 -14.22 9.67 -10.21
C GLY A 79 -13.24 8.51 -10.12
N ILE A 80 -13.68 7.44 -9.48
CA ILE A 80 -13.02 6.14 -9.51
C ILE A 80 -13.60 5.36 -10.69
N VAL A 81 -12.79 5.13 -11.71
CA VAL A 81 -13.17 4.34 -12.89
C VAL A 81 -13.01 2.86 -12.61
N TYR A 82 -11.93 2.52 -11.90
CA TYR A 82 -11.64 1.19 -11.39
C TYR A 82 -11.05 1.32 -10.00
N ALA A 83 -11.45 0.44 -9.09
CA ALA A 83 -10.75 0.21 -7.84
C ALA A 83 -10.85 -1.26 -7.43
N ARG A 84 -9.76 -1.79 -6.89
CA ARG A 84 -9.70 -3.13 -6.34
C ARG A 84 -8.76 -3.15 -5.13
N SER A 85 -9.26 -3.75 -4.06
CA SER A 85 -8.49 -4.09 -2.87
C SER A 85 -8.10 -5.56 -2.90
N VAL A 86 -6.82 -5.86 -2.64
CA VAL A 86 -6.33 -7.23 -2.40
C VAL A 86 -5.68 -7.31 -1.02
N ARG A 87 -5.86 -8.44 -0.33
CA ARG A 87 -5.34 -8.67 1.04
C ARG A 87 -3.89 -9.13 1.03
N VAL A 88 -3.04 -8.32 0.41
CA VAL A 88 -1.58 -8.48 0.38
C VAL A 88 -0.94 -7.11 0.60
N GLY A 89 0.11 -7.07 1.42
CA GLY A 89 0.81 -5.84 1.80
C GLY A 89 2.02 -6.17 2.67
N GLY A 90 2.45 -5.20 3.47
CA GLY A 90 3.58 -5.35 4.38
C GLY A 90 3.49 -6.55 5.34
N ASP A 91 2.31 -6.87 5.86
CA ASP A 91 2.12 -7.95 6.85
C ASP A 91 2.38 -9.32 6.21
N ARG A 92 1.88 -9.52 4.99
CA ARG A 92 2.08 -10.76 4.21
C ARG A 92 3.54 -10.93 3.79
N MET A 93 4.25 -9.84 3.54
CA MET A 93 5.70 -9.86 3.33
C MET A 93 6.45 -10.32 4.59
N ASP A 94 6.05 -9.86 5.77
CA ASP A 94 6.67 -10.28 7.04
C ASP A 94 6.40 -11.77 7.33
N GLU A 95 5.16 -12.23 7.14
CA GLU A 95 4.78 -13.64 7.23
C GLU A 95 5.61 -14.52 6.29
N ALA A 96 5.84 -14.06 5.06
CA ALA A 96 6.62 -14.77 4.06
C ALA A 96 8.10 -14.90 4.48
N ILE A 97 8.70 -13.83 5.02
CA ILE A 97 10.07 -13.85 5.57
C ILE A 97 10.17 -14.82 6.75
N ILE A 98 9.25 -14.76 7.72
CA ILE A 98 9.21 -15.67 8.88
C ILE A 98 9.14 -17.13 8.39
N SER A 99 8.23 -17.39 7.46
CA SER A 99 7.99 -18.73 6.93
C SER A 99 9.17 -19.26 6.14
N TYR A 100 9.84 -18.40 5.37
CA TYR A 100 11.04 -18.75 4.62
C TYR A 100 12.18 -19.17 5.56
N LEU A 101 12.55 -18.31 6.52
CA LEU A 101 13.64 -18.61 7.46
C LEU A 101 13.35 -19.81 8.35
N ARG A 102 12.07 -20.02 8.71
CA ARG A 102 11.65 -21.23 9.41
C ARG A 102 11.96 -22.51 8.62
N ARG A 103 11.76 -22.50 7.29
CA ARG A 103 11.94 -23.67 6.42
C ARG A 103 13.38 -23.87 5.97
N THR A 104 14.09 -22.82 5.60
CA THR A 104 15.43 -22.91 5.00
C THR A 104 16.53 -22.89 6.05
N GLU A 105 16.38 -22.04 7.08
CA GLU A 105 17.39 -21.87 8.12
C GLU A 105 17.09 -22.66 9.39
N ASN A 106 15.91 -23.28 9.53
CA ASN A 106 15.41 -23.79 10.81
C ASN A 106 15.44 -22.74 11.93
N LEU A 107 15.25 -21.46 11.57
CA LEU A 107 15.31 -20.33 12.48
C LEU A 107 13.92 -19.72 12.65
N LEU A 108 13.40 -19.70 13.88
CA LEU A 108 12.17 -19.02 14.21
C LEU A 108 12.47 -17.58 14.65
N ILE A 109 11.82 -16.62 13.99
CA ILE A 109 11.86 -15.19 14.32
C ILE A 109 10.44 -14.66 14.52
N GLY A 110 10.32 -13.50 15.19
CA GLY A 110 9.04 -12.78 15.34
C GLY A 110 8.85 -11.70 14.29
N GLU A 111 7.64 -11.12 14.26
CA GLU A 111 7.22 -10.08 13.30
C GLU A 111 8.14 -8.86 13.30
N THR A 112 8.48 -8.29 14.47
CA THR A 112 9.40 -7.14 14.55
C THR A 112 10.76 -7.42 13.90
N THR A 113 11.27 -8.64 14.02
CA THR A 113 12.52 -9.04 13.38
C THR A 113 12.34 -9.18 11.87
N ALA A 114 11.22 -9.73 11.42
CA ALA A 114 10.90 -9.87 10.01
C ALA A 114 10.72 -8.52 9.32
N GLU A 115 9.99 -7.59 9.94
CA GLU A 115 9.82 -6.23 9.42
C GLU A 115 11.16 -5.49 9.31
N ARG A 116 12.05 -5.68 10.30
CA ARG A 116 13.40 -5.12 10.25
C ARG A 116 14.20 -5.69 9.08
N ILE A 117 14.14 -7.00 8.85
CA ILE A 117 14.78 -7.66 7.69
C ILE A 117 14.21 -7.11 6.38
N LYS A 118 12.88 -7.00 6.27
CA LYS A 118 12.17 -6.44 5.12
C LYS A 118 12.67 -5.04 4.77
N LYS A 119 12.83 -4.17 5.78
CA LYS A 119 13.30 -2.79 5.61
C LYS A 119 14.79 -2.69 5.30
N GLU A 120 15.64 -3.47 5.97
CA GLU A 120 17.10 -3.35 5.85
C GLU A 120 17.65 -4.05 4.60
N ILE A 121 17.16 -5.24 4.25
CA ILE A 121 17.70 -6.05 3.15
C ILE A 121 16.64 -6.61 2.20
N GLY A 122 15.36 -6.30 2.40
CA GLY A 122 14.30 -6.68 1.46
C GLY A 122 14.50 -6.07 0.07
N SER A 123 14.10 -6.81 -0.96
CA SER A 123 14.11 -6.37 -2.34
C SER A 123 13.10 -7.19 -3.14
N ALA A 124 12.37 -6.54 -4.04
CA ALA A 124 11.46 -7.20 -4.99
C ALA A 124 12.19 -7.87 -6.16
N MET A 125 13.51 -7.69 -6.26
CA MET A 125 14.36 -8.27 -7.28
C MET A 125 15.58 -8.94 -6.66
N ALA A 126 16.02 -10.05 -7.25
CA ALA A 126 17.26 -10.69 -6.87
C ALA A 126 18.47 -9.78 -7.15
N PRO A 127 19.49 -9.77 -6.29
CA PRO A 127 20.69 -8.96 -6.48
C PRO A 127 21.52 -9.46 -7.66
N SER A 128 22.14 -8.55 -8.40
CA SER A 128 22.89 -8.85 -9.63
C SER A 128 24.20 -9.62 -9.38
N ASP A 129 24.81 -9.46 -8.20
CA ASP A 129 26.02 -10.19 -7.78
C ASP A 129 25.70 -11.57 -7.17
N GLY A 130 24.40 -11.92 -7.08
CA GLY A 130 23.91 -13.18 -6.56
C GLY A 130 23.77 -13.26 -5.04
N ILE A 131 24.24 -12.29 -4.26
CA ILE A 131 24.13 -12.32 -2.79
C ILE A 131 23.43 -11.07 -2.26
N GLY A 132 23.85 -9.89 -2.73
CA GLY A 132 23.38 -8.58 -2.28
C GLY A 132 23.78 -8.24 -0.85
N LEU A 133 22.95 -7.44 -0.18
CA LEU A 133 23.15 -7.09 1.22
C LEU A 133 23.04 -8.31 2.14
N SER A 134 23.57 -8.21 3.36
CA SER A 134 23.37 -9.24 4.38
C SER A 134 23.33 -8.63 5.78
N MET A 135 22.70 -9.35 6.71
CA MET A 135 22.60 -8.93 8.10
C MET A 135 22.57 -10.11 9.07
N ALA A 136 23.05 -9.89 10.29
CA ALA A 136 22.93 -10.87 11.36
C ALA A 136 21.52 -10.83 11.99
N VAL A 137 20.89 -11.99 12.09
CA VAL A 137 19.54 -12.17 12.62
C VAL A 137 19.57 -13.18 13.76
N LYS A 138 19.02 -12.78 14.90
CA LYS A 138 18.85 -13.65 16.07
C LYS A 138 17.44 -14.23 16.09
N GLY A 139 17.36 -15.52 16.38
CA GLY A 139 16.09 -16.25 16.51
C GLY A 139 16.26 -17.50 17.37
N ARG A 140 15.21 -18.32 17.43
CA ARG A 140 15.25 -19.62 18.10
C ARG A 140 15.52 -20.71 17.07
N ASP A 141 16.59 -21.48 17.28
CA ASP A 141 16.88 -22.67 16.50
C ASP A 141 15.78 -23.71 16.75
N LEU A 142 15.16 -24.21 15.68
CA LEU A 142 14.06 -25.18 15.76
C LEU A 142 14.53 -26.62 15.95
N VAL A 143 15.80 -26.92 15.69
CA VAL A 143 16.41 -28.24 15.92
C VAL A 143 16.77 -28.39 17.40
N ASN A 144 17.45 -27.38 17.95
CA ASN A 144 17.99 -27.45 19.32
C ASN A 144 17.15 -26.71 20.36
N GLY A 145 16.20 -25.86 19.93
CA GLY A 145 15.34 -25.07 20.81
C GLY A 145 16.00 -23.86 21.47
N VAL A 146 17.26 -23.55 21.16
CA VAL A 146 18.06 -22.51 21.81
C VAL A 146 18.23 -21.26 20.92
N PRO A 147 18.55 -20.09 21.50
CA PRO A 147 18.88 -18.90 20.71
C PRO A 147 20.07 -19.14 19.78
N ARG A 148 19.95 -18.74 18.51
CA ARG A 148 20.99 -18.82 17.49
C ARG A 148 20.99 -17.55 16.65
N GLU A 149 22.17 -17.19 16.14
CA GLU A 149 22.35 -16.14 15.15
C GLU A 149 22.64 -16.76 13.78
N ALA A 150 22.07 -16.18 12.72
CA ALA A 150 22.33 -16.56 11.33
C ALA A 150 22.57 -15.31 10.49
N ILE A 151 23.41 -15.42 9.46
CA ILE A 151 23.60 -14.37 8.46
C ILE A 151 22.57 -14.58 7.35
N ILE A 152 21.70 -13.60 7.16
CA ILE A 152 20.64 -13.63 6.16
C ILE A 152 20.99 -12.66 5.03
N THR A 153 20.78 -13.09 3.78
CA THR A 153 21.16 -12.34 2.57
C THR A 153 19.93 -11.76 1.86
N GLU A 154 20.14 -10.69 1.11
CA GLU A 154 19.15 -10.08 0.23
C GLU A 154 18.64 -11.09 -0.80
N GLN A 155 19.50 -11.94 -1.35
CA GLN A 155 19.07 -13.03 -2.24
C GLN A 155 18.01 -13.91 -1.55
N ALA A 156 18.27 -14.39 -0.34
CA ALA A 156 17.34 -15.24 0.41
C ALA A 156 16.00 -14.52 0.67
N ILE A 157 16.05 -13.24 1.04
CA ILE A 157 14.84 -12.44 1.31
C ILE A 157 14.08 -12.11 0.02
N SER A 158 14.75 -11.85 -1.10
CA SER A 158 14.08 -11.67 -2.40
C SER A 158 13.30 -12.93 -2.82
N MET A 159 13.83 -14.13 -2.51
CA MET A 159 13.12 -15.39 -2.73
C MET A 159 11.93 -15.57 -1.77
N ALA A 160 12.08 -15.13 -0.51
CA ALA A 160 10.99 -15.15 0.46
C ALA A 160 9.82 -14.25 0.05
N LEU A 161 10.11 -13.13 -0.62
CA LEU A 161 9.14 -12.10 -1.00
C LEU A 161 8.49 -12.33 -2.38
N LEU A 162 8.86 -13.40 -3.10
CA LEU A 162 8.38 -13.62 -4.46
C LEU A 162 6.85 -13.67 -4.53
N ASP A 163 6.23 -14.56 -3.76
CA ASP A 163 4.77 -14.75 -3.76
C ASP A 163 3.98 -13.46 -3.45
N PRO A 164 4.24 -12.72 -2.33
CA PRO A 164 3.49 -11.50 -2.04
C PRO A 164 3.75 -10.38 -3.07
N VAL A 165 4.94 -10.30 -3.66
CA VAL A 165 5.23 -9.34 -4.74
C VAL A 165 4.48 -9.71 -6.02
N GLU A 166 4.40 -10.99 -6.36
CA GLU A 166 3.63 -11.47 -7.51
C GLU A 166 2.12 -11.22 -7.32
N GLU A 167 1.57 -11.42 -6.12
CA GLU A 167 0.16 -11.08 -5.81
C GLU A 167 -0.14 -9.58 -6.04
N ILE A 168 0.80 -8.69 -5.70
CA ILE A 168 0.67 -7.24 -5.96
C ILE A 168 0.71 -6.95 -7.45
N ILE A 169 1.66 -7.54 -8.19
CA ILE A 169 1.80 -7.36 -9.64
C ILE A 169 0.57 -7.87 -10.38
N GLU A 170 0.00 -9.00 -9.95
CA GLU A 170 -1.24 -9.54 -10.51
C GLU A 170 -2.42 -8.58 -10.32
N ALA A 171 -2.54 -7.94 -9.15
CA ALA A 171 -3.57 -6.93 -8.92
C ALA A 171 -3.44 -5.73 -9.89
N ILE A 172 -2.19 -5.32 -10.18
CA ILE A 172 -1.89 -4.27 -11.16
C ILE A 172 -2.27 -4.70 -12.58
N HIS A 173 -1.92 -5.92 -12.99
CA HIS A 173 -2.29 -6.45 -14.31
C HIS A 173 -3.79 -6.49 -14.52
N VAL A 174 -4.54 -7.02 -13.55
CA VAL A 174 -6.00 -7.07 -13.65
C VAL A 174 -6.60 -5.67 -13.79
N ALA A 175 -6.05 -4.66 -13.09
CA ALA A 175 -6.49 -3.28 -13.29
C ALA A 175 -6.24 -2.78 -14.72
N LEU A 176 -5.04 -3.02 -15.25
CA LEU A 176 -4.67 -2.64 -16.63
C LEU A 176 -5.56 -3.32 -17.68
N GLU A 177 -5.89 -4.61 -17.51
CA GLU A 177 -6.76 -5.35 -18.42
C GLU A 177 -8.21 -4.85 -18.42
N THR A 178 -8.68 -4.34 -17.28
CA THR A 178 -10.04 -3.78 -17.15
C THR A 178 -10.12 -2.29 -17.51
N THR A 179 -8.98 -1.65 -17.82
CA THR A 179 -8.93 -0.22 -18.12
C THR A 179 -9.63 0.07 -19.46
N PRO A 180 -10.58 1.02 -19.50
CA PRO A 180 -11.16 1.46 -20.77
C PRO A 180 -10.09 1.99 -21.73
N PRO A 181 -10.14 1.66 -23.04
CA PRO A 181 -9.13 2.07 -24.01
C PRO A 181 -8.84 3.57 -24.02
N GLU A 182 -9.84 4.40 -23.71
CA GLU A 182 -9.75 5.86 -23.67
C GLU A 182 -8.80 6.36 -22.57
N LEU A 183 -8.62 5.60 -21.47
CA LEU A 183 -7.74 5.93 -20.36
C LEU A 183 -6.40 5.19 -20.45
N SER A 184 -6.34 4.07 -21.16
CA SER A 184 -5.10 3.28 -21.28
C SER A 184 -3.97 4.08 -21.91
N ALA A 185 -4.24 4.93 -22.90
CA ALA A 185 -3.23 5.78 -23.52
C ALA A 185 -2.56 6.72 -22.50
N ASP A 186 -3.35 7.30 -21.59
CA ASP A 186 -2.84 8.19 -20.55
C ASP A 186 -1.99 7.44 -19.53
N ILE A 187 -2.38 6.22 -19.16
CA ILE A 187 -1.60 5.36 -18.25
C ILE A 187 -0.28 4.93 -18.89
N VAL A 188 -0.25 4.69 -20.21
CA VAL A 188 1.00 4.41 -20.93
C VAL A 188 1.98 5.59 -20.86
N GLU A 189 1.48 6.81 -20.99
CA GLU A 189 2.31 8.01 -20.96
C GLU A 189 2.74 8.40 -19.53
N LYS A 190 1.80 8.44 -18.59
CA LYS A 190 2.05 8.91 -17.21
C LYS A 190 2.59 7.82 -16.29
N GLY A 191 2.29 6.56 -16.58
CA GLY A 191 2.68 5.42 -15.79
C GLY A 191 1.84 5.19 -14.53
N ILE A 192 2.45 4.47 -13.59
CA ILE A 192 1.87 4.03 -12.32
C ILE A 192 2.51 4.81 -11.17
N MET A 193 1.68 5.38 -10.29
CA MET A 193 2.14 5.98 -9.04
C MET A 193 2.01 4.99 -7.88
N LEU A 194 3.11 4.68 -7.20
CA LEU A 194 3.13 3.85 -6.00
C LEU A 194 3.06 4.73 -4.74
N THR A 195 2.21 4.35 -3.79
CA THR A 195 2.10 4.98 -2.47
C THR A 195 2.06 3.92 -1.37
N GLY A 196 2.05 4.36 -0.11
CA GLY A 196 1.98 3.47 1.04
C GLY A 196 3.36 2.96 1.47
N GLY A 197 3.44 2.42 2.69
CA GLY A 197 4.71 1.97 3.26
C GLY A 197 5.34 0.79 2.50
N GLY A 198 4.53 -0.06 1.88
CA GLY A 198 5.00 -1.18 1.08
C GLY A 198 5.62 -0.76 -0.25
N ALA A 199 5.31 0.43 -0.77
CA ALA A 199 5.97 0.97 -1.96
C ALA A 199 7.47 1.23 -1.76
N LEU A 200 7.92 1.31 -0.50
CA LEU A 200 9.32 1.50 -0.13
C LEU A 200 10.15 0.20 -0.17
N LEU A 201 9.54 -0.93 -0.51
CA LEU A 201 10.29 -2.15 -0.78
C LEU A 201 11.23 -1.89 -1.96
N ARG A 202 12.53 -2.06 -1.72
CA ARG A 202 13.56 -1.78 -2.71
C ARG A 202 13.31 -2.54 -4.02
N ASN A 203 13.53 -1.86 -5.14
CA ASN A 203 13.34 -2.36 -6.50
C ASN A 203 11.90 -2.81 -6.85
N LEU A 204 10.89 -2.50 -6.02
CA LEU A 204 9.50 -2.84 -6.35
C LEU A 204 9.00 -2.07 -7.58
N ASP A 205 9.30 -0.78 -7.65
CA ASP A 205 9.04 0.06 -8.81
C ASP A 205 9.71 -0.48 -10.09
N ALA A 206 10.98 -0.88 -9.99
CA ALA A 206 11.74 -1.47 -11.09
C ALA A 206 11.16 -2.82 -11.52
N LYS A 207 10.75 -3.66 -10.56
CA LYS A 207 10.10 -4.95 -10.84
C LYS A 207 8.76 -4.76 -11.55
N ILE A 208 7.92 -3.84 -11.06
CA ILE A 208 6.64 -3.53 -11.69
C ILE A 208 6.88 -2.99 -13.11
N ARG A 209 7.80 -2.03 -13.28
CA ARG A 209 8.17 -1.48 -14.59
C ARG A 209 8.65 -2.56 -15.56
N GLN A 210 9.46 -3.50 -15.10
CA GLN A 210 9.96 -4.61 -15.93
C GLN A 210 8.81 -5.49 -16.43
N VAL A 211 7.81 -5.76 -15.59
CA VAL A 211 6.73 -6.70 -15.90
C VAL A 211 5.61 -6.03 -16.70
N THR A 212 5.23 -4.79 -16.37
CA THR A 212 4.15 -4.07 -17.04
C THR A 212 4.62 -3.33 -18.30
N GLY A 213 5.91 -2.99 -18.40
CA GLY A 213 6.44 -2.13 -19.46
C GLY A 213 6.08 -0.65 -19.31
N LEU A 214 5.42 -0.26 -18.22
CA LEU A 214 4.95 1.11 -17.97
C LEU A 214 5.95 1.89 -17.11
N PRO A 215 6.03 3.22 -17.23
CA PRO A 215 6.71 4.03 -16.23
C PRO A 215 6.12 3.78 -14.84
N VAL A 216 6.97 3.75 -13.82
CA VAL A 216 6.54 3.56 -12.42
C VAL A 216 7.31 4.55 -11.56
N SER A 217 6.60 5.28 -10.74
CA SER A 217 7.15 6.29 -9.82
C SER A 217 6.65 5.99 -8.41
N VAL A 218 7.50 6.23 -7.41
CA VAL A 218 7.10 6.19 -6.00
C VAL A 218 6.85 7.63 -5.57
N ALA A 219 5.73 7.89 -4.87
CA ALA A 219 5.44 9.22 -4.36
C ALA A 219 6.51 9.68 -3.35
N ASP A 220 6.84 10.98 -3.37
CA ASP A 220 7.92 11.56 -2.56
C ASP A 220 7.76 11.27 -1.05
N ASP A 221 6.53 11.32 -0.54
CA ASP A 221 6.16 10.95 0.82
C ASP A 221 5.11 9.83 0.81
N ALA A 222 5.48 8.68 0.24
CA ALA A 222 4.60 7.53 0.04
C ALA A 222 3.85 7.10 1.31
N LEU A 223 4.50 7.15 2.48
CA LEU A 223 3.90 6.80 3.77
C LEU A 223 2.77 7.75 4.18
N SER A 224 2.85 9.02 3.77
CA SER A 224 1.92 10.06 4.21
C SER A 224 0.85 10.40 3.17
N CYS A 225 0.90 9.84 1.95
CA CYS A 225 -0.05 10.17 0.88
C CYS A 225 -1.52 10.12 1.34
N VAL A 226 -1.96 9.01 1.93
CA VAL A 226 -3.37 8.88 2.38
C VAL A 226 -3.75 9.94 3.40
N VAL A 227 -2.92 10.19 4.42
CA VAL A 227 -3.23 11.18 5.46
C VAL A 227 -3.17 12.61 4.93
N LEU A 228 -2.22 12.92 4.04
CA LEU A 228 -2.10 14.21 3.39
C LEU A 228 -3.29 14.48 2.46
N GLY A 229 -3.71 13.50 1.67
CA GLY A 229 -4.88 13.63 0.80
C GLY A 229 -6.18 13.78 1.58
N THR A 230 -6.35 12.97 2.63
CA THR A 230 -7.47 13.11 3.58
C THR A 230 -7.47 14.49 4.24
N GLY A 231 -6.30 15.01 4.63
CA GLY A 231 -6.13 16.34 5.21
C GLY A 231 -6.58 17.46 4.26
N LYS A 232 -6.19 17.40 2.98
CA LYS A 232 -6.66 18.36 1.96
C LYS A 232 -8.19 18.37 1.83
N CYS A 233 -8.84 17.20 1.94
CA CYS A 233 -10.31 17.12 1.95
C CYS A 233 -10.94 17.74 3.19
N VAL A 234 -10.28 17.68 4.35
CA VAL A 234 -10.75 18.35 5.58
C VAL A 234 -10.62 19.88 5.45
N GLU A 235 -9.54 20.37 4.84
CA GLU A 235 -9.27 21.79 4.65
C GLU A 235 -10.27 22.46 3.70
N ASP A 236 -10.70 21.77 2.64
CA ASP A 236 -11.69 22.26 1.67
C ASP A 236 -12.83 21.25 1.41
N LEU A 237 -13.63 21.00 2.46
CA LEU A 237 -14.74 20.04 2.41
C LEU A 237 -15.78 20.33 1.33
N GLU A 238 -16.04 21.60 1.01
CA GLU A 238 -17.06 21.95 0.02
C GLU A 238 -16.58 21.67 -1.41
N HIS A 239 -15.29 21.90 -1.70
CA HIS A 239 -14.70 21.50 -2.97
C HIS A 239 -14.72 19.98 -3.16
N TRP A 240 -14.29 19.22 -2.15
CA TRP A 240 -14.15 17.77 -2.24
C TRP A 240 -15.44 16.99 -1.98
N LYS A 241 -16.56 17.66 -1.76
CA LYS A 241 -17.82 17.03 -1.34
C LYS A 241 -18.31 15.95 -2.30
N GLY A 242 -18.00 16.06 -3.59
CA GLY A 242 -18.39 15.10 -4.62
C GLY A 242 -17.75 13.72 -4.47
N ILE A 243 -16.57 13.64 -3.85
CA ILE A 243 -15.83 12.39 -3.63
C ILE A 243 -15.96 11.86 -2.20
N LEU A 244 -16.65 12.61 -1.33
CA LEU A 244 -16.89 12.25 0.06
C LEU A 244 -18.27 11.64 0.22
N THR A 245 -18.35 10.57 1.01
CA THR A 245 -19.63 9.92 1.31
C THR A 245 -20.03 10.11 2.76
N ARG A 246 -21.35 10.19 2.98
CA ARG A 246 -21.98 10.19 4.30
C ARG A 246 -23.07 9.13 4.29
N VAL A 247 -22.83 7.99 4.93
CA VAL A 247 -23.89 6.98 5.21
C VAL A 247 -24.79 7.46 6.35
#